data_AF-A7B3U4-F1
#
_entry.id   AF-A7B3U4-F1
#
_cell.length_a   1.000
_cell.length_b   1.000
_cell.length_c   1.000
_cell.angle_alpha   90.00
_cell.angle_beta   90.00
_cell.angle_gamma   90.00
#
_symmetry.space_group_name_H-M   'P 1'
#
loop_
_entity.id
_entity.type
_entity.pdbx_description
1 polymer ?
#
loop_
_entity_poly.entity_id
_entity_poly.type
_entity_poly.pdbx_seq_one_letter_code
_entity_poly.pdbx_strand_id
1 'polypeptide(L)'
;MKEKESEPMSRWKFNNFETDIDFTDADFMEKFEDCYEKMVAKSKKVPKVGKVSEITRAQCKVFNDFYDRLFGDGTSEKMFLGKNSMDMRVKAANSLFDLRNSEQSRYNSMVNKYTPNRKARRGANKNR
;
A
#
# COMPACT_ATOMS: atom_id res chain seq x y z
N MET A 1 -31.66 12.26 -7.00
CA MET A 1 -30.68 11.22 -6.64
C MET A 1 -29.49 11.92 -6.04
N LYS A 2 -29.22 11.74 -4.75
CA LYS A 2 -27.99 12.26 -4.15
C LYS A 2 -26.84 11.42 -4.71
N GLU A 3 -25.92 12.07 -5.41
CA GLU A 3 -24.59 11.51 -5.69
C GLU A 3 -24.05 11.03 -4.34
N LYS A 4 -23.80 9.73 -4.21
CA LYS A 4 -23.02 9.22 -3.09
C LYS A 4 -21.66 9.89 -3.22
N GLU A 5 -21.34 10.81 -2.31
CA GLU A 5 -19.95 11.17 -2.01
C GLU A 5 -19.20 9.85 -1.89
N SER A 6 -18.36 9.54 -2.87
CA SER A 6 -17.46 8.40 -2.78
C SER A 6 -16.58 8.66 -1.59
N GLU A 7 -16.66 7.79 -0.58
CA GLU A 7 -15.67 7.72 0.50
C GLU A 7 -14.25 7.82 -0.08
N PRO A 8 -13.25 8.34 0.67
CA PRO A 8 -11.89 8.57 0.18
C PRO A 8 -11.11 7.28 -0.14
N MET A 9 -11.80 6.19 -0.47
CA MET A 9 -11.24 4.92 -0.84
C MET A 9 -10.81 4.90 -2.30
N SER A 10 -9.58 4.47 -2.52
CA SER A 10 -9.04 4.21 -3.85
C SER A 10 -9.21 2.74 -4.23
N ARG A 11 -9.80 2.52 -5.41
CA ARG A 11 -9.91 1.18 -5.98
C ARG A 11 -8.54 0.68 -6.44
N TRP A 12 -8.05 -0.40 -5.82
CA TRP A 12 -6.84 -1.08 -6.23
C TRP A 12 -7.15 -2.44 -6.86
N LYS A 13 -6.45 -2.77 -7.96
CA LYS A 13 -6.63 -4.01 -8.69
C LYS A 13 -5.30 -4.60 -9.10
N PHE A 14 -5.16 -5.92 -8.93
CA PHE A 14 -4.04 -6.69 -9.46
C PHE A 14 -4.53 -8.07 -9.92
N ASN A 15 -4.42 -8.33 -11.23
CA ASN A 15 -4.99 -9.51 -11.88
C ASN A 15 -6.47 -9.74 -11.48
N ASN A 16 -6.77 -10.87 -10.84
CA ASN A 16 -8.14 -11.28 -10.48
C ASN A 16 -8.55 -10.82 -9.07
N PHE A 17 -7.73 -10.00 -8.41
CA PHE A 17 -8.05 -9.41 -7.11
C PHE A 17 -8.29 -7.91 -7.25
N GLU A 18 -9.34 -7.44 -6.58
CA GLU A 18 -9.77 -6.04 -6.62
C GLU A 18 -10.37 -5.68 -5.25
N THR A 19 -9.97 -4.55 -4.69
CA THR A 19 -10.44 -4.08 -3.38
C THR A 19 -10.37 -2.56 -3.29
N ASP A 20 -11.19 -1.99 -2.42
CA ASP A 20 -11.07 -0.60 -2.01
C ASP A 20 -10.02 -0.47 -0.90
N ILE A 21 -9.20 0.59 -0.96
CA ILE A 21 -8.10 0.87 -0.01
C ILE A 21 -8.18 2.34 0.41
N ASP A 22 -8.10 2.60 1.71
CA ASP A 22 -7.97 3.94 2.27
C ASP A 22 -6.70 4.05 3.10
N PHE A 23 -5.69 4.77 2.58
CA PHE A 23 -4.45 5.04 3.32
C PHE A 23 -4.57 6.20 4.32
N THR A 24 -5.74 6.82 4.41
CA THR A 24 -6.07 7.84 5.43
C THR A 24 -6.84 7.26 6.61
N ASP A 25 -7.33 6.03 6.48
CA ASP A 25 -7.94 5.26 7.57
C ASP A 25 -6.86 4.70 8.51
N ALA A 26 -6.99 4.98 9.80
CA ALA A 26 -6.00 4.61 10.80
C ALA A 26 -5.94 3.09 11.02
N ASP A 27 -7.10 2.41 11.01
CA ASP A 27 -7.17 0.97 11.25
C ASP A 27 -6.55 0.19 10.09
N PHE A 28 -6.79 0.63 8.84
CA PHE A 28 -6.13 0.08 7.66
C PHE A 28 -4.63 0.32 7.68
N MET A 29 -4.18 1.54 8.04
CA MET A 29 -2.76 1.88 8.15
C MET A 29 -2.04 1.05 9.21
N GLU A 30 -2.63 0.90 10.40
CA GLU A 30 -2.09 0.03 11.46
C GLU A 30 -1.95 -1.40 10.94
N LYS A 31 -3.01 -1.96 10.31
CA LYS A 31 -2.97 -3.29 9.72
C LYS A 31 -1.88 -3.44 8.65
N PHE A 32 -1.73 -2.43 7.79
CA PHE A 32 -0.72 -2.40 6.73
C PHE A 32 0.70 -2.41 7.31
N GLU A 33 0.97 -1.54 8.28
CA GLU A 33 2.27 -1.45 8.97
C GLU A 33 2.61 -2.77 9.66
N ASP A 34 1.68 -3.35 10.41
CA ASP A 34 1.81 -4.66 11.06
C ASP A 34 2.17 -5.77 10.07
N CYS A 35 1.48 -5.80 8.92
CA CYS A 35 1.73 -6.78 7.86
C CYS A 35 3.11 -6.56 7.23
N TYR A 36 3.49 -5.31 7.01
CA TYR A 36 4.78 -4.94 6.43
C TYR A 36 5.95 -5.31 7.36
N GLU A 37 5.85 -5.03 8.66
CA GLU A 37 6.86 -5.44 9.65
C GLU A 37 7.04 -6.96 9.67
N LYS A 38 5.94 -7.71 9.68
CA LYS A 38 5.96 -9.18 9.59
C LYS A 38 6.59 -9.66 8.29
N MET A 39 6.32 -9.00 7.16
CA MET A 39 6.95 -9.29 5.87
C MET A 39 8.47 -9.09 5.93
N VAL A 40 8.94 -7.96 6.48
CA VAL A 40 10.37 -7.66 6.67
C VAL A 40 11.04 -8.70 7.56
N ALA A 41 10.40 -9.06 8.69
CA ALA A 41 10.92 -10.07 9.60
C ALA A 41 11.03 -11.46 8.95
N LYS A 42 10.05 -11.86 8.13
CA LYS A 42 10.08 -13.12 7.38
C LYS A 42 11.11 -13.09 6.24
N SER A 43 11.25 -11.97 5.54
CA SER A 43 12.25 -11.79 4.47
C SER A 43 13.67 -12.05 4.98
N LYS A 44 13.99 -11.58 6.20
CA LYS A 44 15.29 -11.85 6.86
C LYS A 44 15.55 -13.34 7.13
N LYS A 45 14.50 -14.16 7.22
CA LYS A 45 14.57 -15.61 7.49
C LYS A 45 14.60 -16.47 6.22
N VAL A 46 14.49 -15.86 5.04
CA VAL A 46 14.61 -16.58 3.77
C VAL A 46 16.02 -17.18 3.64
N PRO A 47 16.17 -18.45 3.24
CA PRO A 47 17.47 -19.06 3.02
C PRO A 47 18.30 -18.26 2.00
N LYS A 48 19.58 -18.03 2.30
CA LYS A 48 20.51 -17.30 1.41
C LYS A 48 21.38 -18.21 0.55
N VAL A 49 21.36 -19.51 0.83
CA VAL A 49 22.15 -20.55 0.17
C VAL A 49 21.27 -21.76 -0.14
N GLY A 50 21.68 -22.56 -1.11
CA GLY A 50 20.92 -23.72 -1.58
C GLY A 50 20.37 -23.52 -2.99
N LYS A 51 19.34 -24.30 -3.35
CA LYS A 51 18.76 -24.22 -4.70
C LYS A 51 18.04 -22.89 -4.89
N VAL A 52 18.38 -22.18 -5.97
CA VAL A 52 17.72 -20.91 -6.34
C VAL A 52 16.19 -21.07 -6.38
N SER A 53 15.67 -22.19 -6.89
CA SER A 53 14.23 -22.43 -6.95
C SER A 53 13.55 -22.56 -5.58
N GLU A 54 14.25 -23.03 -4.55
CA GLU A 54 13.74 -23.11 -3.18
C GLU A 54 13.76 -21.73 -2.52
N ILE A 55 14.85 -20.98 -2.72
CA ILE A 55 14.99 -19.59 -2.27
C ILE A 55 13.89 -18.72 -2.88
N THR A 56 13.68 -18.79 -4.18
CA THR A 56 12.62 -18.04 -4.89
C THR A 56 11.23 -18.39 -4.39
N ARG A 57 10.93 -19.67 -4.12
CA ARG A 57 9.64 -20.07 -3.52
C ARG A 57 9.48 -19.54 -2.11
N ALA A 58 10.53 -19.54 -1.30
CA ALA A 58 10.51 -18.96 0.04
C ALA A 58 10.25 -17.45 -0.01
N GLN A 59 10.90 -16.71 -0.92
CA GLN A 59 10.60 -15.30 -1.15
C GLN A 59 9.15 -15.10 -1.62
N CYS A 60 8.67 -15.93 -2.54
CA CYS A 60 7.29 -15.88 -3.02
C CYS A 60 6.28 -16.03 -1.88
N LYS A 61 6.55 -16.94 -0.94
CA LYS A 61 5.71 -17.16 0.24
C LYS A 61 5.67 -15.95 1.17
N VAL A 62 6.77 -15.22 1.31
CA VAL A 62 6.80 -13.97 2.13
C VAL A 62 5.79 -12.96 1.61
N PHE A 63 5.72 -12.75 0.30
CA PHE A 63 4.73 -11.85 -0.31
C PHE A 63 3.31 -12.40 -0.23
N ASN A 64 3.11 -13.71 -0.44
CA ASN A 64 1.78 -14.32 -0.30
C ASN A 64 1.22 -14.08 1.10
N ASP A 65 2.03 -14.39 2.12
CA ASP A 65 1.65 -14.18 3.53
C ASP A 65 1.33 -12.71 3.82
N PHE A 66 2.00 -11.75 3.18
CA PHE A 66 1.69 -10.32 3.32
C PHE A 66 0.30 -9.99 2.76
N TYR A 67 0.03 -10.37 1.50
CA TYR A 67 -1.25 -10.06 0.84
C TYR A 67 -2.43 -10.79 1.47
N ASP A 68 -2.25 -12.06 1.86
CA ASP A 68 -3.30 -12.84 2.52
C ASP A 68 -3.65 -12.27 3.90
N ARG A 69 -2.67 -11.75 4.65
CA ARG A 69 -2.94 -11.09 5.95
C ARG A 69 -3.60 -9.72 5.77
N LEU A 70 -3.13 -8.96 4.78
CA LEU A 70 -3.62 -7.60 4.55
C LEU A 70 -5.06 -7.60 4.04
N PHE A 71 -5.39 -8.50 3.12
CA PHE A 71 -6.67 -8.48 2.41
C PHE A 71 -7.57 -9.70 2.64
N GLY A 72 -7.08 -10.72 3.34
CA GLY A 72 -7.80 -11.95 3.66
C GLY A 72 -7.26 -13.18 2.91
N ASP A 73 -7.51 -14.35 3.50
CA ASP A 73 -6.98 -15.62 3.01
C ASP A 73 -7.36 -15.91 1.55
N GLY A 74 -6.38 -16.38 0.77
CA GLY A 74 -6.57 -16.71 -0.65
C GLY A 74 -6.48 -15.51 -1.60
N THR A 75 -6.14 -14.33 -1.10
CA THR A 75 -5.88 -13.14 -1.93
C THR A 75 -4.68 -13.38 -2.84
N SER A 76 -3.59 -13.95 -2.31
CA SER A 76 -2.37 -14.20 -3.05
C SER A 76 -2.58 -15.18 -4.21
N GLU A 77 -3.48 -16.14 -4.07
CA GLU A 77 -3.86 -17.06 -5.15
C GLU A 77 -4.54 -16.33 -6.30
N LYS A 78 -5.50 -15.44 -6.00
CA LYS A 78 -6.17 -14.60 -7.01
C LYS A 78 -5.20 -13.62 -7.68
N MET A 79 -4.29 -13.04 -6.91
CA MET A 79 -3.30 -12.09 -7.41
C MET A 79 -2.23 -12.75 -8.28
N PHE A 80 -1.76 -13.94 -7.91
CA PHE A 80 -0.59 -14.57 -8.54
C PHE A 80 -0.91 -15.80 -9.38
N LEU A 81 -2.19 -16.18 -9.49
CA LEU A 81 -2.67 -17.24 -10.39
C LEU A 81 -1.94 -18.59 -10.16
N GLY A 82 -1.69 -18.92 -8.89
CA GLY A 82 -0.92 -20.10 -8.48
C GLY A 82 0.58 -20.06 -8.83
N LYS A 83 1.10 -18.96 -9.38
CA LYS A 83 2.49 -18.87 -9.86
C LYS A 83 3.45 -18.44 -8.76
N ASN A 84 4.61 -19.10 -8.72
CA ASN A 84 5.78 -18.68 -7.93
C ASN A 84 6.70 -17.72 -8.73
N SER A 85 6.12 -16.67 -9.30
CA SER A 85 6.86 -15.61 -10.00
C SER A 85 7.17 -14.45 -9.05
N MET A 86 8.46 -14.16 -8.86
CA MET A 86 8.90 -12.99 -8.10
C MET A 86 8.60 -11.67 -8.81
N ASP A 87 8.67 -11.65 -10.14
CA ASP A 87 8.32 -10.47 -10.95
C ASP A 87 6.87 -10.02 -10.69
N MET A 88 5.92 -10.96 -10.62
CA MET A 88 4.52 -10.63 -10.32
C MET A 88 4.36 -10.00 -8.92
N ARG A 89 5.13 -10.47 -7.94
CA ARG A 89 5.07 -9.96 -6.56
C ARG A 89 5.69 -8.57 -6.44
N VAL A 90 6.80 -8.34 -7.12
CA VAL A 90 7.43 -7.02 -7.19
C VAL A 90 6.51 -6.03 -7.90
N LYS A 91 5.88 -6.42 -9.02
CA LYS A 91 4.89 -5.58 -9.72
C LYS A 91 3.69 -5.23 -8.84
N ALA A 92 3.16 -6.21 -8.10
CA ALA A 92 2.08 -5.96 -7.15
C ALA A 92 2.49 -4.98 -6.05
N ALA A 93 3.70 -5.17 -5.49
CA ALA A 93 4.22 -4.29 -4.43
C ALA A 93 4.39 -2.86 -4.95
N ASN A 94 5.03 -2.68 -6.12
CA ASN A 94 5.19 -1.37 -6.73
C ASN A 94 3.83 -0.69 -6.97
N SER A 95 2.87 -1.41 -7.56
CA SER A 95 1.53 -0.86 -7.80
C SER A 95 0.83 -0.41 -6.51
N LEU A 96 0.96 -1.17 -5.41
CA LEU A 96 0.36 -0.80 -4.13
C LEU A 96 1.06 0.42 -3.51
N PHE A 97 2.39 0.50 -3.59
CA PHE A 97 3.15 1.65 -3.11
C PHE A 97 2.91 2.92 -3.94
N ASP A 98 2.75 2.79 -5.26
CA ASP A 98 2.38 3.90 -6.13
C ASP A 98 1.02 4.48 -5.74
N LEU A 99 0.05 3.60 -5.45
CA LEU A 99 -1.26 4.03 -4.95
C LEU A 99 -1.16 4.76 -3.60
N ARG A 100 -0.36 4.22 -2.66
CA ARG A 100 -0.12 4.89 -1.38
C ARG A 100 0.44 6.29 -1.56
N ASN A 101 1.42 6.44 -2.46
CA ASN A 101 2.05 7.73 -2.72
C ASN A 101 1.09 8.71 -3.40
N SER A 102 0.23 8.25 -4.31
CA SER A 102 -0.79 9.10 -4.94
C SER A 102 -1.83 9.57 -3.91
N GLU A 103 -2.28 8.68 -3.02
CA GLU A 103 -3.23 9.02 -1.96
C GLU A 103 -2.64 10.01 -0.95
N GLN A 104 -1.38 9.80 -0.54
CA GLN A 104 -0.68 10.76 0.30
C GLN A 104 -0.56 12.14 -0.37
N SER A 105 -0.26 12.18 -1.67
CA SER A 105 -0.16 13.43 -2.43
C SER A 105 -1.51 14.13 -2.56
N ARG A 106 -2.59 13.36 -2.79
CA ARG A 106 -3.98 13.85 -2.82
C ARG A 106 -4.37 14.44 -1.47
N TYR A 107 -4.13 13.71 -0.38
CA TYR A 107 -4.39 14.17 0.99
C TYR A 107 -3.62 15.45 1.32
N ASN A 108 -2.31 15.49 1.05
CA ASN A 108 -1.47 16.67 1.29
C ASN A 108 -2.01 17.89 0.53
N SER A 109 -2.43 17.70 -0.72
CA SER A 109 -3.02 18.77 -1.53
C SER A 109 -4.36 19.28 -0.97
N MET A 110 -5.16 18.39 -0.38
CA MET A 110 -6.41 18.74 0.29
C MET A 110 -6.15 19.57 1.56
N VAL A 111 -5.23 19.14 2.41
CA VAL A 111 -4.89 19.84 3.67
C VAL A 111 -4.17 21.16 3.39
N ASN A 112 -3.32 21.22 2.36
CA ASN A 112 -2.57 22.43 1.99
C ASN A 112 -3.45 23.65 1.70
N LYS A 113 -4.71 23.46 1.26
CA LYS A 113 -5.68 24.55 1.07
C LYS A 113 -6.04 25.24 2.39
N TYR A 114 -5.94 24.52 3.50
CA TYR A 114 -6.30 24.99 4.83
C TYR A 114 -5.08 25.43 5.65
N THR A 115 -3.87 25.05 5.23
CA THR A 115 -2.63 25.57 5.84
C THR A 115 -2.50 27.04 5.48
N PRO A 116 -2.68 27.99 6.42
CA PRO A 116 -2.51 29.39 6.11
C PRO A 116 -1.07 29.58 5.67
N ASN A 117 -0.84 30.38 4.64
CA ASN A 117 0.48 30.94 4.38
C ASN A 117 0.82 31.91 5.54
N ARG A 118 1.10 31.34 6.72
CA ARG A 118 1.18 31.97 8.04
C ARG A 118 2.30 33.01 8.07
N LYS A 119 3.31 32.80 7.22
CA LYS A 119 4.41 33.75 6.99
C LYS A 119 3.99 34.91 6.07
N ALA A 120 3.24 34.67 5.00
CA ALA A 120 2.80 35.72 4.07
C ALA A 120 1.80 36.70 4.70
N ARG A 121 0.85 36.22 5.52
CA ARG A 121 -0.14 37.10 6.19
C ARG A 121 0.47 37.96 7.30
N ARG A 122 1.53 37.50 7.97
CA ARG A 122 2.27 38.28 8.99
C ARG A 122 3.10 39.42 8.39
N GLY A 123 3.59 39.27 7.16
CA GLY A 123 4.27 40.35 6.44
C GLY A 123 3.31 41.42 5.92
N ALA A 124 2.16 41.00 5.39
CA ALA A 124 1.15 41.93 4.85
C ALA A 124 0.51 42.82 5.93
N ASN A 125 0.36 42.33 7.17
CA ASN A 125 -0.23 43.10 8.27
C ASN A 125 0.77 44.00 9.02
N LYS A 126 2.05 43.98 8.63
CA LYS A 126 3.10 44.87 9.19
C LYS A 126 3.34 46.13 8.36
N ASN A 127 2.83 46.15 7.12
CA ASN A 127 2.90 47.28 6.19
C ASN A 127 1.54 48.00 6.05
N ARG A 128 0.66 47.87 7.05
CA ARG A 128 -0.63 48.55 7.12
C ARG A 128 -0.68 49.44 8.33
#